data_AF-A0A3M9ZVB5-F1
#
_entry.id   AF-A0A3M9ZVB5-F1
#
_cell.length_a   1.000
_cell.length_b   1.000
_cell.length_c   1.000
_cell.angle_alpha   90.00
_cell.angle_beta   90.00
_cell.angle_gamma   90.00
#
_symmetry.space_group_name_H-M   'P 1'
#
loop_
_entity.id
_entity.type
_entity.pdbx_description
1 polymer ?
#
loop_
_entity_poly.entity_id
_entity_poly.type
_entity_poly.pdbx_seq_one_letter_code
_entity_poly.pdbx_strand_id
1 'polypeptide(L)' 'MSRDNQNSTIKEAINTYLERGIKDKQDIYTRVVDDLGVPRPTVRRVARELRNELLRRIEALQEEITASEGGSRPK' A
#
# COMPACT_ATOMS: atom_id res chain seq x y z
N MET A 1 -15.73 5.85 16.64
CA MET A 1 -14.54 5.85 15.75
C MET A 1 -14.85 4.97 14.56
N SER A 2 -14.84 5.53 13.35
CA SER A 2 -15.23 4.81 12.13
C SER A 2 -14.13 3.84 11.69
N ARG A 3 -14.54 2.70 11.14
CA ARG A 3 -13.66 1.64 10.60
C ARG A 3 -12.64 2.19 9.59
N ASP A 4 -13.02 3.21 8.83
CA ASP A 4 -12.18 3.84 7.81
C ASP A 4 -11.00 4.60 8.40
N ASN A 5 -11.18 5.25 9.55
CA ASN A 5 -10.10 5.95 10.25
C ASN A 5 -9.04 4.95 10.72
N GLN A 6 -9.45 3.81 11.27
CA GLN A 6 -8.52 2.76 11.70
C GLN A 6 -7.76 2.14 10.52
N ASN A 7 -8.43 1.89 9.39
CA ASN A 7 -7.74 1.41 8.18
C ASN A 7 -6.70 2.43 7.69
N SER A 8 -7.02 3.74 7.71
CA SER A 8 -6.08 4.80 7.30
C SER A 8 -4.86 4.82 8.21
N THR A 9 -5.04 4.79 9.53
CA THR A 9 -3.94 4.76 10.50
C THR A 9 -3.04 3.54 10.30
N ILE A 10 -3.61 2.37 10.01
CA ILE A 10 -2.83 1.16 9.71
C ILE A 10 -2.02 1.31 8.41
N LYS A 11 -2.61 1.89 7.36
CA LYS A 11 -1.90 2.14 6.09
C LYS A 11 -0.73 3.11 6.28
N GLU A 12 -0.95 4.19 7.01
CA GLU A 12 0.09 5.18 7.35
C GLU A 12 1.22 4.54 8.14
N ALA A 13 0.92 3.77 9.19
CA ALA A 13 1.94 3.07 9.98
C ALA A 13 2.77 2.10 9.12
N ILE A 14 2.12 1.32 8.23
CA ILE A 14 2.82 0.43 7.29
C ILE A 14 3.76 1.24 6.38
N ASN A 15 3.31 2.36 5.83
CA ASN A 15 4.15 3.22 4.97
C ASN A 15 5.33 3.80 5.75
N THR A 16 5.12 4.30 6.96
CA THR A 16 6.21 4.80 7.82
C THR A 16 7.27 3.72 8.06
N TYR A 17 6.86 2.46 8.25
CA TYR A 17 7.82 1.36 8.42
C TYR A 17 8.57 1.01 7.14
N LEU A 18 7.91 1.07 5.98
CA LEU A 18 8.55 0.91 4.68
C LEU A 18 9.55 2.05 4.39
N GLU A 19 9.20 3.30 4.72
CA GLU A 19 10.07 4.47 4.60
C GLU A 19 11.30 4.39 5.50
N ARG A 20 11.15 3.82 6.70
CA ARG A 20 12.27 3.50 7.61
C ARG A 20 13.17 2.36 7.11
N GLY A 21 12.85 1.77 5.95
CA GLY A 21 13.64 0.72 5.33
C GLY A 21 13.35 -0.69 5.85
N ILE A 22 12.29 -0.87 6.65
CA ILE A 22 11.86 -2.21 7.08
C ILE A 22 11.18 -2.88 5.90
N LYS A 23 11.78 -3.95 5.40
CA LYS A 23 11.26 -4.72 4.26
C LYS A 23 10.68 -6.07 4.67
N ASP A 24 11.00 -6.53 5.89
CA ASP A 24 10.47 -7.80 6.36
C ASP A 24 8.98 -7.67 6.70
N LYS A 25 8.17 -8.48 6.02
CA LYS A 25 6.72 -8.47 6.15
C LYS A 25 6.26 -8.80 7.56
N GLN A 26 6.91 -9.75 8.23
CA GLN A 26 6.51 -10.16 9.58
C GLN A 26 6.92 -9.14 10.63
N ASP A 27 8.06 -8.49 10.44
CA ASP A 27 8.52 -7.39 11.29
C ASP A 27 7.55 -6.20 11.20
N ILE A 28 7.18 -5.78 9.98
CA ILE A 28 6.16 -4.73 9.79
C ILE A 28 4.85 -5.10 10.51
N TYR A 29 4.36 -6.33 10.34
CA TYR A 29 3.12 -6.74 11.01
C TYR A 29 3.22 -6.76 12.52
N THR A 30 4.37 -7.16 13.06
CA THR A 30 4.58 -7.23 14.50
C THR A 30 4.63 -5.81 15.07
N ARG A 31 5.43 -4.93 14.48
CA ARG A 31 5.54 -3.53 14.92
C ARG A 31 4.24 -2.74 14.82
N VAL A 32 3.46 -2.94 13.74
CA VAL A 32 2.15 -2.28 13.60
C VAL A 32 1.14 -2.79 14.64
N VAL A 33 1.20 -4.08 15.01
CA VAL A 33 0.38 -4.64 16.09
C VAL A 33 0.81 -4.07 17.44
N ASP A 34 2.10 -4.00 17.70
CA ASP A 34 2.64 -3.50 18.97
C ASP A 34 2.34 -2.01 19.17
N ASP A 35 2.44 -1.20 18.12
CA ASP A 35 2.21 0.24 18.18
C ASP A 35 0.72 0.63 18.26
N LEU A 36 -0.12 -0.01 17.44
CA LEU A 36 -1.52 0.37 17.31
C LEU A 36 -2.47 -0.48 18.16
N GLY A 37 -1.98 -1.58 18.76
CA GLY A 37 -2.79 -2.52 19.54
C GLY A 37 -3.86 -3.25 18.72
N VAL A 38 -3.72 -3.26 17.38
CA VAL A 38 -4.74 -3.82 16.49
C VAL A 38 -4.48 -5.31 16.20
N PRO A 39 -5.51 -6.14 15.98
CA PRO A 39 -5.30 -7.55 15.68
C PRO A 39 -4.49 -7.77 14.40
N ARG A 40 -3.54 -8.71 14.44
CA ARG A 40 -2.71 -9.10 13.28
C ARG A 40 -3.53 -9.49 12.04
N PRO A 41 -4.70 -10.18 12.14
CA PRO A 41 -5.57 -10.42 10.98
C PRO A 41 -6.04 -9.13 10.30
N THR A 42 -6.33 -8.08 11.07
CA THR A 42 -6.72 -6.77 10.56
C THR A 42 -5.56 -6.11 9.82
N VAL A 43 -4.36 -6.11 10.39
CA VAL A 43 -3.15 -5.58 9.73
C VAL A 43 -2.90 -6.29 8.40
N ARG A 44 -2.99 -7.63 8.39
CA ARG A 44 -2.78 -8.43 7.16
C ARG A 44 -3.81 -8.10 6.08
N ARG A 45 -5.08 -7.93 6.46
CA ARG A 45 -6.15 -7.53 5.54
C ARG A 45 -5.86 -6.16 4.94
N VAL A 46 -5.58 -5.17 5.78
CA VAL A 46 -5.33 -3.79 5.35
C VAL A 46 -4.05 -3.69 4.50
N ALA A 47 -3.00 -4.41 4.87
CA ALA A 47 -1.77 -4.49 4.06
C ALA A 47 -2.04 -5.07 2.67
N ARG A 48 -2.91 -6.09 2.56
CA ARG A 48 -3.32 -6.65 1.27
C ARG A 48 -4.14 -5.65 0.45
N GLU A 49 -5.06 -4.94 1.09
CA GLU A 49 -5.87 -3.88 0.46
C GLU A 49 -4.97 -2.77 -0.08
N LEU A 50 -4.05 -2.26 0.75
CA LEU A 50 -3.06 -1.25 0.36
C LEU A 50 -2.23 -1.70 -0.85
N ARG A 51 -1.72 -2.93 -0.85
CA ARG A 51 -0.98 -3.47 -2.00
C ARG A 51 -1.84 -3.48 -3.27
N ASN A 52 -3.09 -3.93 -3.17
CA ASN A 52 -3.99 -3.98 -4.32
C ASN A 52 -4.38 -2.58 -4.82
N GLU A 53 -4.48 -1.60 -3.95
CA GLU A 53 -4.70 -0.19 -4.32
C GLU A 53 -3.48 0.37 -5.05
N LEU A 54 -2.27 0.14 -4.54
CA LEU A 54 -1.03 0.58 -5.18
C LEU A 54 -0.82 -0.07 -6.54
N LEU A 55 -1.06 -1.38 -6.67
CA LEU A 55 -0.97 -2.09 -7.95
C LEU A 55 -1.96 -1.52 -8.98
N ARG A 56 -3.21 -1.29 -8.59
CA ARG A 56 -4.21 -0.68 -9.49
C ARG A 56 -3.82 0.74 -9.90
N ARG A 57 -3.21 1.51 -9.00
CA ARG A 57 -2.71 2.85 -9.33
C ARG A 57 -1.53 2.81 -10.31
N ILE A 58 -0.62 1.84 -10.15
CA ILE A 58 0.49 1.62 -11.09
C ILE A 58 -0.05 1.23 -12.47
N GLU A 59 -1.00 0.29 -12.52
CA GLU A 59 -1.64 -0.16 -13.75
C GLU A 59 -2.30 1.01 -14.50
N ALA A 60 -3.12 1.81 -13.81
CA ALA A 60 -3.73 3.00 -14.40
C ALA A 60 -2.69 4.01 -14.93
N LEU A 61 -1.62 4.27 -14.17
CA LEU A 61 -0.54 5.16 -14.62
C LEU A 61 0.21 4.61 -15.84
N GLN A 62 0.41 3.29 -15.92
CA GLN A 62 1.03 2.65 -17.08
C GLN A 62 0.12 2.72 -18.32
N GLU A 63 -1.19 2.52 -18.15
CA GLU A 63 -2.18 2.71 -19.22
C GLU A 63 -2.15 4.15 -19.75
N GLU A 64 -2.07 5.16 -18.89
CA GLU A 64 -1.94 6.56 -19.28
C GLU A 64 -0.64 6.84 -20.06
N ILE A 65 0.49 6.32 -19.58
CA ILE A 65 1.79 6.46 -20.27
C ILE A 65 1.72 5.82 -21.67
N THR A 66 1.25 4.57 -21.76
CA THR A 66 1.16 3.86 -23.05
C THR A 66 0.17 4.49 -24.03
N ALA A 67 -0.93 5.07 -23.54
CA ALA A 67 -1.87 5.84 -24.35
C ALA A 67 -1.25 7.16 -24.86
N SER A 68 -0.38 7.80 -24.06
CA SER A 68 0.31 9.04 -24.43
C SER A 68 1.50 8.83 -25.38
N GLU A 69 2.19 7.68 -25.30
CA GLU A 69 3.36 7.35 -26.13
C GLU A 69 2.99 6.75 -27.51
N GLY A 70 1.70 6.52 -27.79
CA GLY A 70 1.17 6.01 -29.07
C GLY A 70 1.21 6.99 -30.26
N GLY A 71 1.90 8.13 -30.15
CA GLY A 71 1.91 9.22 -31.14
C GLY A 71 3.12 9.31 -32.07
N SER A 72 4.09 8.37 -32.04
CA SER A 72 5.19 8.40 -33.01
C SER A 72 5.79 7.02 -33.26
N ARG A 73 5.28 6.32 -34.29
CA ARG A 73 6.06 5.31 -35.01
C ARG A 73 6.58 5.95 -36.31
N PRO A 74 7.90 6.06 -36.53
CA PRO A 74 8.42 6.50 -37.80
C PRO A 74 8.13 5.44 -38.88
N LYS A 75 7.88 5.94 -40.09
CA LYS A 75 7.46 5.21 -41.31
C LYS A 75 8.39 4.06 -41.69
#